data_AF-A0A4Y9RNV2-F1
#
_entry.id   AF-A0A4Y9RNV2-F1
#
_cell.length_a   1.000
_cell.length_b   1.000
_cell.length_c   1.000
_cell.angle_alpha   90.00
_cell.angle_beta   90.00
_cell.angle_gamma   90.00
#
_symmetry.space_group_name_H-M   'P 1'
#
loop_
_entity.id
_entity.type
_entity.pdbx_description
1 polymer ?
#
loop_
_entity_poly.entity_id
_entity_poly.type
_entity_poly.pdbx_seq_one_letter_code
_entity_poly.pdbx_strand_id
1 'polypeptide(L)' 'LEAARAAATPVTCIGRIDAAPGLRLLDRDGAPLPLQVQSFDHFSAS' A
#
# COMPACT_ATOMS: atom_id res chain seq x y z
N LEU A 1 18.06 -0.35 6.72
CA LEU A 1 17.27 -1.22 7.62
C LEU A 1 17.78 -1.25 9.06
N GLU A 2 18.82 -0.49 9.42
CA GLU A 2 19.41 -0.54 10.75
C GLU A 2 18.46 -0.06 11.86
N ALA A 3 17.80 1.08 11.66
CA ALA A 3 16.77 1.58 12.59
C ALA A 3 15.60 0.58 12.79
N ALA A 4 15.16 -0.09 11.72
CA ALA A 4 14.14 -1.13 11.76
C ALA A 4 14.55 -2.31 12.65
N ARG A 5 15.82 -2.74 12.53
CA ARG A 5 16.39 -3.80 13.37
C ARG A 5 16.53 -3.36 14.82
N ALA A 6 17.06 -2.16 15.06
CA ALA A 6 17.26 -1.61 16.40
C ALA A 6 15.93 -1.45 17.16
N ALA A 7 14.86 -1.07 16.47
CA ALA A 7 13.53 -0.92 17.04
C ALA A 7 12.72 -2.23 17.09
N ALA A 8 13.26 -3.35 16.58
CA ALA A 8 12.53 -4.60 16.38
C ALA A 8 11.22 -4.44 15.57
N THR A 9 11.20 -3.49 14.62
CA THR A 9 10.05 -3.18 13.77
C THR A 9 10.36 -3.56 12.33
N PRO A 10 9.79 -4.63 11.78
CA PRO A 10 10.01 -5.02 10.38
C PRO A 10 9.57 -3.93 9.40
N VAL A 11 10.35 -3.73 8.33
CA VAL A 11 10.06 -2.74 7.28
C VAL A 11 10.10 -3.41 5.92
N THR A 12 9.07 -3.15 5.11
CA THR A 12 8.92 -3.67 3.75
C THR A 12 8.66 -2.52 2.79
N CYS A 13 9.40 -2.43 1.69
CA CYS A 13 9.10 -1.49 0.62
C CYS A 13 7.97 -2.07 -0.25
N ILE A 14 6.78 -1.47 -0.19
CA ILE A 14 5.57 -1.99 -0.86
C ILE A 14 5.24 -1.28 -2.18
N GLY A 15 6.08 -0.35 -2.63
CA GLY A 15 5.82 0.41 -3.84
C GLY A 15 6.77 1.58 -4.01
N ARG A 16 6.42 2.47 -4.94
CA ARG A 16 7.16 3.69 -5.24
C ARG A 16 6.20 4.81 -5.63
N ILE A 17 6.64 6.04 -5.48
CA ILE A 17 5.95 7.22 -5.99
C ILE A 17 6.48 7.52 -7.38
N ASP A 18 5.59 7.85 -8.31
CA ASP A 18 5.92 8.43 -9.61
C ASP A 18 5.05 9.68 -9.85
N ALA A 19 5.27 10.36 -10.98
CA ALA A 19 4.61 11.63 -11.28
C ALA A 19 3.13 11.49 -11.69
N ALA A 20 2.64 10.27 -11.95
CA ALA A 20 1.28 10.08 -12.40
C ALA A 20 0.28 10.14 -11.23
N PRO A 21 -0.87 10.81 -11.39
CA PRO A 21 -1.87 10.92 -10.34
C PRO A 21 -2.50 9.56 -10.01
N GLY A 22 -3.02 9.44 -8.79
CA GLY A 22 -3.78 8.29 -8.31
C GLY A 22 -2.92 7.14 -7.73
N LEU A 23 -3.61 6.08 -7.31
CA LEU A 23 -3.00 4.85 -6.79
C LEU A 23 -3.21 3.72 -7.81
N ARG A 24 -2.14 2.99 -8.12
CA ARG A 24 -2.18 1.81 -9.00
C ARG A 24 -1.71 0.60 -8.22
N LEU A 25 -2.52 -0.46 -8.25
CA LEU A 25 -2.11 -1.78 -7.78
C LEU A 25 -1.54 -2.55 -8.96
N LEU A 26 -0.33 -3.09 -8.79
CA LEU A 26 0.33 -3.91 -9.80
C LEU A 26 0.47 -5.33 -9.26
N ASP A 27 0.40 -6.32 -10.15
CA ASP A 27 0.81 -7.67 -9.83
C ASP A 27 2.35 -7.81 -9.77
N ARG A 28 2.83 -9.05 -9.60
CA ARG A 28 4.27 -9.36 -9.59
C ARG A 28 4.99 -8.94 -10.87
N ASP A 29 4.33 -9.07 -12.02
CA ASP A 29 4.91 -8.83 -13.34
C ASP A 29 4.76 -7.36 -13.76
N GLY A 30 4.15 -6.54 -12.91
CA GLY A 30 3.91 -5.12 -13.14
C GLY A 30 2.64 -4.83 -13.91
N ALA A 31 1.77 -5.83 -14.14
CA ALA A 31 0.50 -5.61 -14.81
C ALA A 31 -0.50 -4.93 -13.85
N PRO A 32 -1.25 -3.91 -14.30
CA PRO A 32 -2.25 -3.26 -13.46
C PRO A 32 -3.38 -4.21 -13.07
N LEU A 33 -3.72 -4.20 -11.78
CA LEU A 33 -4.87 -4.90 -11.23
C LEU A 33 -5.99 -3.90 -10.90
N PRO A 34 -7.27 -4.31 -11.02
CA PRO A 34 -8.38 -3.48 -10.56
C PRO A 34 -8.28 -3.28 -9.05
N LEU A 35 -8.10 -2.02 -8.64
CA LEU A 35 -8.09 -1.66 -7.23
C LEU A 35 -9.52 -1.44 -6.75
N GLN A 36 -10.01 -2.33 -5.89
CA GLN A 36 -11.30 -2.19 -5.21
C GLN A 36 -11.02 -1.88 -3.74
N VAL A 37 -11.04 -0.60 -3.38
CA VAL A 37 -10.85 -0.15 -2.00
C VAL A 37 -12.18 0.21 -1.37
N GLN A 38 -12.43 -0.29 -0.17
CA GLN A 38 -13.48 0.18 0.71
C GLN A 38 -12.82 0.71 1.97
N SER A 39 -13.07 1.98 2.27
CA SER A 39 -12.63 2.58 3.52
C SER A 39 -13.52 2.12 4.66
N PHE A 40 -12.97 2.08 5.88
CA PHE A 40 -13.78 2.00 7.07
C PHE A 40 -14.69 3.24 7.16
N ASP A 41 -15.97 3.03 7.44
CA ASP A 41 -16.94 4.08 7.69
C ASP A 41 -17.42 3.98 9.14
N HIS A 42 -17.09 5.00 9.95
CA HIS A 42 -17.43 5.09 11.37
C HIS A 42 -18.93 5.03 11.65
N PHE A 43 -19.75 5.45 10.69
CA PHE A 43 -21.19 5.57 10.84
C PHE A 43 -21.95 4.60 9.93
N SER A 44 -21.26 3.62 9.36
CA SER A 44 -21.91 2.57 8.60
C SER A 44 -22.91 1.86 9.51
N ALA A 45 -24.20 2.04 9.24
CA ALA A 45 -25.25 1.34 9.93
C ALA A 45 -25.21 -0.12 9.47
N SER A 46 -25.05 -1.05 10.42
CA SER A 46 -25.16 -2.49 10.19
C SER A 46 -26.53 -2.89 9.64
#